data_AF-A0AA38I341-F1
#
_entry.id   AF-A0AA38I341-F1
#
_cell.length_a   1.000
_cell.length_b   1.000
_cell.length_c   1.000
_cell.angle_alpha   90.00
_cell.angle_beta   90.00
_cell.angle_gamma   90.00
#
_symmetry.space_group_name_H-M   'P 1'
#
loop_
_entity.id
_entity.type
_entity.pdbx_description
1 polymer ?
#
loop_
_entity_poly.entity_id
_entity_poly.type
_entity_poly.pdbx_seq_one_letter_code
_entity_poly.pdbx_strand_id
1 'polypeptide(L)'
;MTTNLAKNLAMINSGYSKKTYMRVGTWNIRTLSEKEQELVDEFRKANVTLIALTETKQKGKGELTLGENVILYSGVEENLRAQAGVGCIIKKNLETKMF
;
A
#
# COMPACT_ATOMS: atom_id res chain seq x y z
N MET A 1 -33.10 30.99 -15.81
CA MET A 1 -31.92 31.83 -15.51
C MET A 1 -31.10 31.26 -14.33
N THR A 2 -30.94 29.93 -14.23
CA THR A 2 -30.32 29.22 -13.08
C THR A 2 -29.13 28.33 -13.46
N THR A 3 -28.88 28.13 -14.76
CA THR A 3 -27.85 27.21 -15.27
C THR A 3 -26.41 27.73 -15.13
N ASN A 4 -26.21 29.04 -15.02
CA ASN A 4 -24.88 29.64 -14.91
C ASN A 4 -24.28 29.54 -13.49
N LEU A 5 -25.12 29.52 -12.45
CA LEU A 5 -24.63 29.45 -11.07
C LEU A 5 -24.01 28.07 -10.76
N ALA A 6 -24.70 27.00 -11.17
CA ALA A 6 -24.21 25.63 -10.99
C ALA A 6 -22.93 25.36 -11.79
N LYS A 7 -22.82 25.89 -13.02
CA LYS A 7 -21.61 25.81 -13.84
C LYS A 7 -20.43 26.55 -13.21
N ASN A 8 -20.66 27.75 -12.67
CA ASN A 8 -19.62 28.50 -11.97
C ASN A 8 -19.17 27.82 -10.68
N LEU A 9 -20.08 27.23 -9.91
CA LEU A 9 -19.74 26.46 -8.72
C LEU A 9 -18.87 25.22 -9.07
N ALA A 10 -19.21 24.53 -10.17
CA ALA A 10 -18.43 23.40 -10.66
C ALA A 10 -17.04 23.80 -11.19
N MET A 11 -16.93 24.96 -11.87
CA MET A 11 -15.65 25.56 -12.29
C MET A 11 -14.76 25.94 -11.11
N ILE A 12 -15.34 26.54 -10.06
CA ILE A 12 -14.61 26.91 -8.84
C ILE A 12 -14.12 25.65 -8.12
N ASN A 13 -14.95 24.60 -8.06
CA ASN A 13 -14.57 23.31 -7.49
C ASN A 13 -13.56 22.53 -8.34
N SER A 14 -13.49 22.74 -9.66
CA SER A 14 -12.53 22.04 -10.52
C SER A 14 -11.09 22.56 -10.36
N GLY A 15 -10.93 23.83 -9.98
CA GLY A 15 -9.63 24.41 -9.62
C GLY A 15 -9.15 24.03 -8.21
N TYR A 16 -10.06 23.57 -7.35
CA TYR A 16 -9.74 23.14 -5.98
C TYR A 16 -9.28 21.68 -5.96
N SER A 17 -8.02 21.46 -6.33
CA SER A 17 -7.37 20.17 -6.12
C SER A 17 -7.33 19.85 -4.62
N LYS A 18 -8.07 18.83 -4.19
CA LYS A 18 -8.01 18.32 -2.81
C LYS A 18 -6.59 17.80 -2.57
N LYS A 19 -5.78 18.54 -1.80
CA LYS A 19 -4.47 18.05 -1.35
C LYS A 19 -4.64 16.68 -0.71
N THR A 20 -4.07 15.67 -1.35
CA THR A 20 -4.12 14.29 -0.89
C THR A 20 -2.74 13.97 -0.34
N TYR A 21 -2.67 13.67 0.96
CA TYR A 21 -1.41 13.32 1.61
C TYR A 21 -1.24 11.80 1.60
N MET A 22 -0.10 11.33 1.09
CA MET A 22 0.28 9.92 1.19
C MET A 22 0.91 9.68 2.55
N ARG A 23 0.33 8.78 3.35
CA ARG A 23 0.89 8.37 4.64
C ARG A 23 1.78 7.15 4.40
N VAL A 24 3.07 7.32 4.57
CA VAL A 24 4.06 6.25 4.37
C VAL A 24 4.71 5.86 5.70
N GLY A 25 5.09 4.60 5.83
CA GLY A 25 5.81 4.11 7.00
C GLY A 25 6.77 2.98 6.63
N THR A 26 7.55 2.54 7.62
CA THR A 26 8.37 1.33 7.54
C THR A 26 8.12 0.48 8.78
N TRP A 27 8.11 -0.85 8.61
CA TRP A 27 7.94 -1.79 9.70
C TRP A 27 8.86 -3.00 9.52
N ASN A 28 9.71 -3.24 10.52
CA ASN A 28 10.39 -4.52 10.67
C ASN A 28 9.45 -5.55 11.31
N ILE A 29 9.01 -6.51 10.52
CA ILE A 29 8.00 -7.51 10.92
C ILE A 29 8.61 -8.83 11.40
N ARG A 30 9.94 -8.96 11.35
CA ARG A 30 10.75 -10.15 11.68
C ARG A 30 10.49 -11.40 10.83
N THR A 31 9.27 -11.61 10.36
CA THR A 31 8.85 -12.63 9.40
C THR A 31 7.48 -12.27 8.83
N LEU A 32 7.23 -12.58 7.56
CA LEU A 32 5.91 -12.45 6.94
C LEU A 32 5.04 -13.71 7.11
N SER A 33 5.66 -14.89 7.11
CA SER A 33 4.94 -16.16 7.10
C SER A 33 4.00 -16.31 8.29
N GLU A 34 2.78 -16.77 8.02
CA GLU A 34 1.71 -17.09 9.00
C GLU A 34 1.12 -15.87 9.72
N LYS A 35 1.52 -14.65 9.34
CA LYS A 35 1.12 -13.38 9.97
C LYS A 35 0.55 -12.37 9.00
N GLU A 36 0.28 -12.78 7.76
CA GLU A 36 -0.05 -11.88 6.68
C GLU A 36 -1.38 -11.15 6.95
N GLN A 37 -2.37 -11.86 7.50
CA GLN A 37 -3.68 -11.28 7.84
C GLN A 37 -3.57 -10.29 9.02
N GLU A 38 -2.86 -10.65 10.09
CA GLU A 38 -2.61 -9.78 11.24
C GLU A 38 -1.90 -8.49 10.81
N LEU A 39 -0.87 -8.63 9.97
CA LEU A 39 -0.11 -7.53 9.43
C LEU A 39 -0.98 -6.55 8.61
N VAL A 40 -1.89 -7.08 7.78
CA VAL A 40 -2.85 -6.26 7.03
C VAL A 40 -3.85 -5.55 7.95
N ASP A 41 -4.28 -6.19 9.02
CA ASP A 41 -5.20 -5.57 9.97
C ASP A 41 -4.53 -4.43 10.77
N GLU A 42 -3.27 -4.60 11.17
CA GLU A 42 -2.49 -3.50 11.77
C GLU A 42 -2.19 -2.37 10.77
N PHE A 43 -1.88 -2.69 9.51
CA PHE A 43 -1.75 -1.71 8.43
C PHE A 43 -3.02 -0.86 8.26
N ARG A 44 -4.20 -1.49 8.32
CA ARG A 44 -5.50 -0.81 8.26
C ARG A 44 -5.71 0.10 9.47
N LYS A 45 -5.43 -0.39 10.68
CA LYS A 45 -5.55 0.37 11.94
C LYS A 45 -4.64 1.60 11.95
N ALA A 46 -3.42 1.46 11.44
CA ALA A 46 -2.45 2.56 11.35
C ALA A 46 -2.86 3.68 10.38
N ASN A 47 -3.88 3.45 9.54
CA ASN A 47 -4.37 4.39 8.54
C ASN A 47 -3.24 4.94 7.64
N VAL A 48 -2.31 4.07 7.28
CA VAL A 48 -1.25 4.36 6.33
C VAL A 48 -1.67 3.98 4.91
N THR A 49 -1.04 4.61 3.93
CA THR A 49 -1.30 4.43 2.51
C THR A 49 -0.37 3.38 1.89
N LEU A 50 0.88 3.37 2.34
CA LEU A 50 1.93 2.45 1.93
C LEU A 50 2.83 2.18 3.14
N ILE A 51 3.20 0.93 3.37
CA ILE A 51 4.21 0.60 4.37
C ILE A 51 5.30 -0.24 3.71
N ALA A 52 6.56 0.13 3.92
CA ALA A 52 7.70 -0.72 3.59
C ALA A 52 7.90 -1.76 4.69
N LEU A 53 8.17 -2.99 4.31
CA LEU A 53 8.41 -4.11 5.21
C LEU A 53 9.87 -4.50 5.15
N THR A 54 10.46 -4.76 6.30
CA THR A 54 11.82 -5.32 6.42
C THR A 54 11.80 -6.60 7.24
N GLU A 55 12.81 -7.44 7.03
CA GLU A 55 12.92 -8.76 7.64
C GLU A 55 11.70 -9.66 7.33
N THR A 56 11.24 -9.68 6.08
CA THR A 56 10.12 -10.55 5.68
C THR A 56 10.48 -12.04 5.74
N LYS A 57 11.78 -12.37 5.69
CA LYS A 57 12.32 -13.74 5.66
C LYS A 57 11.68 -14.60 4.55
N GLN A 58 11.33 -13.97 3.43
CA GLN A 58 10.82 -14.68 2.26
C GLN A 58 11.97 -15.11 1.35
N LYS A 59 11.66 -16.06 0.46
CA LYS A 59 12.51 -16.44 -0.68
C LYS A 59 11.86 -15.97 -1.97
N GLY A 60 12.67 -15.79 -3.01
CA GLY A 60 12.18 -15.41 -4.33
C GLY A 60 11.48 -14.05 -4.33
N LYS A 61 10.54 -13.87 -5.25
CA LYS A 61 9.71 -12.68 -5.35
C LYS A 61 8.27 -13.11 -5.55
N GLY A 62 7.34 -12.31 -5.04
CA GLY A 62 5.94 -12.62 -5.22
C GLY A 62 5.00 -11.55 -4.71
N GLU A 63 3.73 -11.88 -4.83
CA GLU A 63 2.60 -11.05 -4.47
C GLU A 63 1.62 -11.87 -3.64
N LEU A 64 1.07 -11.27 -2.59
CA LEU A 64 -0.05 -11.81 -1.82
C LEU A 64 -1.19 -10.79 -1.81
N THR A 65 -2.32 -11.15 -2.40
CA THR A 65 -3.55 -10.34 -2.33
C THR A 65 -4.38 -10.73 -1.11
N LEU A 66 -4.66 -9.76 -0.23
CA LEU A 66 -5.44 -9.91 1.00
C LEU A 66 -6.57 -8.87 1.04
N GLY A 67 -7.70 -9.24 0.43
CA GLY A 67 -8.84 -8.34 0.21
C GLY A 67 -8.46 -7.17 -0.70
N GLU A 68 -8.53 -5.95 -0.18
CA GLU A 68 -8.18 -4.71 -0.89
C GLU A 68 -6.69 -4.32 -0.78
N ASN A 69 -5.86 -5.17 -0.18
CA ASN A 69 -4.44 -4.88 0.01
C ASN A 69 -3.60 -5.91 -0.72
N VAL A 70 -2.46 -5.46 -1.22
CA VAL A 70 -1.49 -6.28 -1.91
C VAL A 70 -0.17 -6.17 -1.18
N ILE A 71 0.42 -7.31 -0.84
CA ILE A 71 1.77 -7.40 -0.30
C ILE A 71 2.69 -7.83 -1.42
N LEU A 72 3.63 -6.97 -1.79
CA LEU A 72 4.72 -7.29 -2.70
C LEU A 72 5.95 -7.63 -1.86
N TYR A 73 6.67 -8.70 -2.20
CA TYR A 73 7.88 -9.06 -1.48
C TYR A 73 9.02 -9.44 -2.42
N SER A 74 10.23 -9.17 -1.94
CA SER A 74 11.48 -9.64 -2.54
C SER A 74 12.35 -10.21 -1.42
N GLY A 75 12.52 -11.51 -1.47
CA GLY A 75 13.33 -12.32 -0.57
C GLY A 75 14.74 -12.57 -1.08
N VAL A 76 15.40 -13.51 -0.43
CA VAL A 76 16.69 -14.08 -0.86
C VAL A 76 16.48 -15.15 -1.94
N GLU A 77 17.55 -15.63 -2.57
CA GLU A 77 17.47 -16.74 -3.53
C GLU A 77 16.94 -18.04 -2.88
N GLU A 78 16.28 -18.88 -3.69
CA GLU A 78 15.56 -20.07 -3.21
C GLU A 78 16.45 -21.11 -2.52
N ASN A 79 17.69 -21.22 -2.99
CA ASN A 79 18.72 -22.11 -2.44
C ASN A 79 19.34 -21.61 -1.13
N LEU A 80 19.09 -20.36 -0.74
CA LEU A 80 19.65 -19.77 0.47
C LEU A 80 18.72 -19.94 1.67
N ARG A 81 19.27 -19.82 2.88
CA ARG A 81 18.46 -19.70 4.10
C ARG A 81 17.73 -18.35 4.08
N ALA A 82 16.44 -18.38 4.39
CA ALA A 82 15.60 -17.19 4.57
C ALA A 82 16.06 -16.33 5.76
N GLN A 83 17.08 -15.50 5.54
CA GLN A 83 17.73 -14.68 6.57
C GLN A 83 17.42 -13.18 6.43
N ALA A 84 16.95 -12.77 5.26
CA ALA A 84 16.65 -11.39 4.91
C ALA A 84 15.38 -11.34 4.04
N GLY A 85 14.99 -10.15 3.63
CA GLY A 85 13.87 -9.93 2.74
C GLY A 85 13.19 -8.61 3.04
N VAL A 86 12.63 -8.02 1.99
CA VAL A 86 11.88 -6.77 2.03
C VAL A 86 10.53 -6.96 1.37
N GLY A 87 9.63 -6.03 1.60
CA GLY A 87 8.36 -5.97 0.89
C GLY A 87 7.67 -4.63 1.08
N CYS A 88 6.44 -4.53 0.60
CA CYS A 88 5.57 -3.42 0.91
C CYS A 88 4.11 -3.86 0.90
N ILE A 89 3.28 -3.12 1.62
CA ILE A 89 1.82 -3.26 1.55
C ILE A 89 1.25 -2.01 0.90
N ILE A 90 0.46 -2.22 -0.15
CA ILE A 90 -0.26 -1.17 -0.87
C ILE A 90 -1.75 -1.49 -0.90
N LYS A 91 -2.59 -0.45 -0.95
CA LYS A 91 -4.01 -0.65 -1.29
C LYS A 91 -4.14 -0.88 -2.79
N LYS A 92 -4.95 -1.86 -3.19
CA LYS A 92 -5.16 -2.28 -4.58
C LYS A 92 -5.62 -1.14 -5.50
N ASN A 93 -6.38 -0.18 -4.98
CA ASN A 93 -6.82 1.00 -5.73
C ASN A 93 -5.72 2.04 -6.00
N LEU A 94 -4.58 1.96 -5.31
CA LEU A 94 -3.40 2.79 -5.54
C LEU A 94 -2.39 2.11 -6.47
N GLU A 95 -2.37 0.79 -6.48
CA GLU A 95 -1.55 -0.02 -7.40
C GLU A 95 -1.78 0.39 -8.87
N THR A 96 -3.03 0.56 -9.28
CA THR A 96 -3.41 0.97 -10.65
C THR A 96 -3.01 2.40 -11.01
N LYS A 97 -2.57 3.22 -10.05
CA LYS A 97 -2.15 4.62 -10.28
C LYS A 97 -0.64 4.81 -10.23
N MET A 98 0.12 3.78 -9.85
CA MET A 98 1.58 3.87 -9.70
C MET A 98 2.36 3.31 -10.91
N PHE A 99 1.68 2.66 -11.85
CA PHE A 99 2.19 2.18 -13.14
C PHE A 99 1.32 2.73 -14.28
#